data_AF-A0A9Y1BRD8-F1
#
_entry.id   AF-A0A9Y1BRD8-F1
#
_cell.length_a   1.000
_cell.length_b   1.000
_cell.length_c   1.000
_cell.angle_alpha   90.00
_cell.angle_beta   90.00
_cell.angle_gamma   90.00
#
_symmetry.space_group_name_H-M   'P 1'
#
loop_
_entity.id
_entity.type
_entity.pdbx_description
1 polymer ?
#
loop_
_entity_poly.entity_id
_entity_poly.type
_entity_poly.pdbx_seq_one_letter_code
_entity_poly.pdbx_strand_id
1 'polypeptide(L)'
;MNEFTGIAKIIFDELMEEIEEELEETFSNLLSEDKLTSLIETIQENTKVEVTEIINENYSEEMNAVRKMILGEKLSRIVTRETRKVLEKLSLEIISLSMGLIETLRNEIIGEVFEETE
;
A
#
# COMPACT_ATOMS: atom_id res chain seq x y z
N MET A 1 5.16 -15.22 -33.73
CA MET A 1 4.95 -15.86 -32.41
C MET A 1 5.64 -17.19 -32.48
N ASN A 2 6.54 -17.50 -31.54
CA ASN A 2 7.04 -18.86 -31.42
C ASN A 2 5.89 -19.68 -30.83
N GLU A 3 5.36 -20.62 -31.60
CA GLU A 3 4.34 -21.54 -31.11
C GLU A 3 5.05 -22.67 -30.37
N PHE A 4 4.95 -22.66 -29.04
CA PHE A 4 5.38 -23.78 -28.21
C PHE A 4 4.49 -25.00 -28.49
N THR A 5 5.05 -26.20 -28.40
CA THR A 5 4.31 -27.47 -28.58
C THR A 5 4.77 -28.50 -27.55
N GLY A 6 3.91 -29.47 -27.23
CA GLY A 6 4.19 -30.53 -26.25
C GLY A 6 4.39 -29.98 -24.84
N ILE A 7 5.27 -30.60 -24.07
CA ILE A 7 5.59 -30.24 -22.67
C ILE A 7 5.96 -28.76 -22.54
N ALA A 8 6.71 -28.21 -23.49
CA ALA A 8 7.09 -26.79 -23.46
C ALA A 8 5.89 -25.83 -23.54
N LYS A 9 4.75 -26.28 -24.09
CA LYS A 9 3.51 -25.50 -24.08
C LYS A 9 2.80 -25.61 -22.74
N ILE A 10 2.76 -26.81 -22.15
CA ILE A 10 2.10 -27.06 -20.86
C ILE A 10 2.76 -26.19 -19.78
N ILE A 11 4.10 -26.29 -19.65
CA ILE A 11 4.90 -25.42 -18.78
C ILE A 11 4.59 -23.95 -19.03
N PHE A 12 4.54 -23.51 -20.29
CA PHE A 12 4.27 -22.10 -20.57
C PHE A 12 2.87 -21.66 -20.11
N ASP A 13 1.85 -22.48 -20.37
CA ASP A 13 0.47 -22.15 -20.00
C ASP A 13 0.31 -22.10 -18.47
N GLU A 14 0.87 -23.08 -17.73
CA GLU A 14 0.86 -23.13 -16.25
C GLU A 14 1.63 -21.96 -15.62
N LEU A 15 2.84 -21.67 -16.11
CA LEU A 15 3.60 -20.51 -15.62
C LEU A 15 2.85 -19.19 -15.80
N MET A 16 2.08 -19.04 -16.88
CA MET A 16 1.31 -17.82 -17.12
C MET A 16 0.11 -17.73 -16.17
N GLU A 17 -0.53 -18.86 -15.85
CA GLU A 17 -1.62 -18.94 -14.87
C GLU A 17 -1.11 -18.59 -13.46
N GLU A 18 -0.03 -19.23 -13.01
CA GLU A 18 0.60 -18.94 -11.70
C GLU A 18 1.02 -17.48 -11.56
N ILE A 19 1.60 -16.90 -12.62
CA ILE A 19 1.94 -15.47 -12.62
C ILE A 19 0.70 -14.60 -12.45
N GLU A 20 -0.41 -14.94 -13.13
CA GLU A 20 -1.65 -14.18 -13.05
C GLU A 20 -2.28 -14.27 -11.66
N GLU A 21 -2.40 -15.49 -11.10
CA GLU A 21 -3.02 -15.73 -9.79
C GLU A 21 -2.27 -15.01 -8.66
N GLU A 22 -0.95 -15.17 -8.59
CA GLU A 22 -0.10 -14.58 -7.55
C GLU A 22 -0.09 -13.04 -7.61
N LEU A 23 -0.14 -12.47 -8.82
CA LEU A 23 -0.27 -11.02 -9.02
C LEU A 23 -1.66 -10.52 -8.59
N GLU A 24 -2.72 -11.22 -8.97
CA GLU A 24 -4.09 -10.84 -8.65
C GLU A 24 -4.34 -10.87 -7.14
N GLU A 25 -3.91 -11.93 -6.46
CA GLU A 25 -4.03 -12.05 -5.01
C GLU A 25 -3.28 -10.93 -4.29
N THR A 26 -2.00 -10.74 -4.64
CA THR A 26 -1.15 -9.74 -3.98
C THR A 26 -1.72 -8.33 -4.14
N PHE A 27 -2.14 -7.96 -5.36
CA PHE A 27 -2.66 -6.62 -5.61
C PHE A 27 -4.06 -6.41 -5.03
N SER A 28 -4.92 -7.42 -5.05
CA SER A 28 -6.25 -7.34 -4.43
C SER A 28 -6.15 -7.06 -2.93
N ASN A 29 -5.22 -7.74 -2.25
CA ASN A 29 -4.96 -7.51 -0.83
C ASN A 29 -4.40 -6.09 -0.58
N LEU A 30 -3.43 -5.66 -1.40
CA LEU A 30 -2.79 -4.36 -1.27
C LEU A 30 -3.74 -3.17 -1.51
N LEU A 31 -4.65 -3.31 -2.48
CA LEU A 31 -5.56 -2.26 -2.95
C LEU A 31 -6.96 -2.37 -2.33
N SER A 32 -7.13 -3.24 -1.34
CA SER A 32 -8.42 -3.41 -0.67
C SER A 32 -8.93 -2.08 -0.08
N GLU A 33 -10.23 -1.82 -0.25
CA GLU A 33 -10.89 -0.63 0.30
C GLU A 33 -10.75 -0.55 1.83
N ASP A 34 -10.75 -1.71 2.48
CA ASP A 34 -10.52 -1.86 3.92
C ASP A 34 -9.13 -1.36 4.34
N LYS A 35 -8.09 -1.63 3.54
CA LYS A 35 -6.73 -1.13 3.81
C LYS A 35 -6.69 0.39 3.74
N LEU A 36 -7.26 0.99 2.69
CA LEU A 36 -7.32 2.45 2.56
C LEU A 36 -8.08 3.10 3.72
N THR A 37 -9.21 2.51 4.10
CA THR A 37 -10.03 2.98 5.23
C THR A 37 -9.23 2.92 6.53
N SER A 38 -8.57 1.81 6.82
CA SER A 38 -7.73 1.65 8.01
C SER A 38 -6.58 2.65 8.08
N LEU A 39 -5.96 2.99 6.94
CA LEU A 39 -4.90 4.00 6.88
C LEU A 39 -5.44 5.41 7.21
N ILE A 40 -6.63 5.76 6.71
CA ILE A 40 -7.29 7.04 7.03
C ILE A 40 -7.62 7.12 8.52
N GLU A 41 -8.20 6.07 9.09
CA GLU A 41 -8.50 5.99 10.52
C GLU A 41 -7.24 6.15 11.38
N THR A 42 -6.15 5.51 10.97
CA THR A 42 -4.84 5.64 11.64
C THR A 42 -4.34 7.09 11.62
N ILE A 43 -4.45 7.78 10.48
CA ILE A 43 -4.07 9.21 10.39
C ILE A 43 -4.95 10.06 11.31
N GLN A 44 -6.26 9.82 11.30
CA GLN A 44 -7.20 10.56 12.14
C GLN A 44 -6.91 10.36 13.63
N GLU A 45 -6.70 9.13 14.07
CA GLU A 45 -6.41 8.83 15.48
C GLU A 45 -5.08 9.45 15.92
N ASN A 46 -4.04 9.33 15.09
CA ASN A 46 -2.71 9.90 15.39
C ASN A 46 -2.71 11.44 15.46
N THR A 47 -3.58 12.10 14.68
CA THR A 47 -3.64 13.57 14.65
C THR A 47 -4.58 14.15 15.69
N LYS A 48 -5.58 13.38 16.16
CA LYS A 48 -6.68 13.83 17.02
C LYS A 48 -6.24 14.59 18.26
N VAL A 49 -5.30 14.04 19.02
CA VAL A 49 -4.86 14.62 20.31
C VAL A 49 -4.19 15.98 20.07
N GLU A 50 -3.16 16.03 19.22
CA GLU A 50 -2.39 17.25 18.96
C GLU A 50 -3.23 18.32 18.25
N VAL A 51 -4.11 17.94 17.32
CA VAL A 51 -5.07 18.87 16.70
C VAL A 51 -5.98 19.50 17.75
N THR A 52 -6.51 18.68 18.67
CA THR A 52 -7.40 19.16 19.74
C THR A 52 -6.68 20.13 20.67
N GLU A 53 -5.45 19.80 21.06
CA GLU A 53 -4.61 20.67 21.90
C GLU A 53 -4.33 22.01 21.22
N ILE A 54 -3.90 22.00 19.95
CA ILE A 54 -3.62 23.23 19.19
C ILE A 54 -4.87 24.09 19.04
N ILE A 55 -6.03 23.49 18.78
CA ILE A 55 -7.30 24.24 18.72
C ILE A 55 -7.58 24.87 20.08
N ASN A 56 -7.54 24.11 21.17
CA ASN A 56 -7.84 24.63 22.51
C ASN A 56 -6.91 25.78 22.93
N GLU A 57 -5.63 25.72 22.54
CA GLU A 57 -4.64 26.74 22.90
C GLU A 57 -4.71 28.00 22.03
N ASN A 58 -5.13 27.89 20.76
CA ASN A 58 -4.92 28.94 19.77
C ASN A 58 -6.23 29.48 19.16
N TYR A 59 -7.34 28.75 19.26
CA TYR A 59 -8.63 29.17 18.70
C TYR A 59 -9.36 30.16 19.60
N SER A 60 -10.01 31.15 18.98
CA SER A 60 -10.95 32.06 19.59
C SER A 60 -11.96 32.53 18.54
N GLU A 61 -13.22 32.76 18.95
CA GLU A 61 -14.27 33.25 18.05
C GLU A 61 -13.93 34.63 17.44
N GLU A 62 -13.18 35.46 18.18
CA GLU A 62 -12.80 36.81 17.77
C GLU A 62 -11.55 36.87 16.87
N MET A 63 -11.01 35.72 16.44
CA MET A 63 -9.82 35.70 15.59
C MET A 63 -10.06 36.39 14.24
N ASN A 64 -9.14 37.29 13.88
CA ASN A 64 -9.07 37.85 12.54
C ASN A 64 -8.61 36.81 11.51
N ALA A 65 -8.75 37.14 10.21
CA ALA A 65 -8.43 36.25 9.11
C ALA A 65 -6.96 35.75 9.14
N VAL A 66 -6.01 36.62 9.48
CA VAL A 66 -4.58 36.28 9.53
C VAL A 66 -4.32 35.23 10.62
N ARG A 67 -4.91 35.39 11.81
CA ARG A 67 -4.77 34.42 12.90
C ARG A 67 -5.42 33.08 12.54
N LYS A 68 -6.59 33.08 11.89
CA LYS A 68 -7.25 31.86 11.40
C LYS A 68 -6.38 31.13 10.38
N MET A 69 -5.72 31.85 9.47
CA MET A 69 -4.79 31.27 8.51
C MET A 69 -3.58 30.63 9.20
N ILE A 70 -3.00 31.29 10.20
CA ILE A 70 -1.88 30.74 10.97
C ILE A 70 -2.30 29.46 11.72
N LEU A 71 -3.50 29.43 12.31
CA LEU A 71 -4.03 28.22 12.93
C LEU A 71 -4.21 27.09 11.91
N GLY A 72 -4.80 27.39 10.74
CA GLY A 72 -4.94 26.43 9.65
C GLY A 72 -3.60 25.84 9.19
N GLU A 73 -2.58 26.68 9.07
CA GLU A 73 -1.22 26.24 8.72
C GLU A 73 -0.62 25.31 9.79
N LYS A 74 -0.79 25.63 11.09
CA LYS A 74 -0.35 24.74 12.18
C LYS A 74 -1.02 23.37 12.11
N LEU A 75 -2.35 23.34 11.94
CA LEU A 75 -3.13 22.11 11.85
C LEU A 75 -2.77 21.29 10.59
N SER A 76 -2.60 21.96 9.45
CA SER A 76 -2.17 21.35 8.19
C SER A 76 -0.83 20.63 8.34
N ARG A 77 0.13 21.21 9.05
CA ARG A 77 1.43 20.59 9.31
C ARG A 77 1.32 19.30 10.11
N ILE A 78 0.42 19.25 11.09
CA ILE A 78 0.19 18.05 11.90
C ILE A 78 -0.34 16.93 11.01
N VAL A 79 -1.42 17.21 10.26
CA VAL A 79 -2.02 16.24 9.34
C VAL A 79 -0.99 15.77 8.30
N THR A 80 -0.30 16.71 7.65
CA THR A 80 0.70 16.39 6.63
C THR A 80 1.84 15.51 7.18
N ARG A 81 2.30 15.80 8.41
CA ARG A 81 3.36 15.04 9.07
C ARG A 81 2.93 13.60 9.36
N GLU A 82 1.73 13.41 9.90
CA GLU A 82 1.25 12.05 10.20
C GLU A 82 0.88 11.28 8.92
N THR A 83 0.25 11.93 7.94
CA THR A 83 0.01 11.33 6.62
C THR A 83 1.31 10.85 5.98
N ARG A 84 2.36 11.67 6.02
CA ARG A 84 3.67 11.29 5.47
C ARG A 84 4.21 10.01 6.14
N LYS A 85 4.20 9.93 7.47
CA LYS A 85 4.67 8.74 8.19
C LYS A 85 3.88 7.48 7.81
N VAL A 86 2.57 7.60 7.66
CA VAL A 86 1.69 6.48 7.29
C VAL A 86 1.98 6.02 5.86
N LEU A 87 2.15 6.95 4.92
CA LEU A 87 2.50 6.65 3.53
C LEU A 87 3.92 6.08 3.37
N GLU A 88 4.88 6.53 4.19
CA GLU A 88 6.23 5.96 4.24
C GLU A 88 6.19 4.49 4.68
N LYS A 89 5.39 4.17 5.71
CA LYS A 89 5.18 2.78 6.15
C LYS A 89 4.51 1.94 5.07
N LEU A 90 3.47 2.45 4.43
CA LEU A 90 2.80 1.76 3.33
C LEU A 90 3.78 1.47 2.17
N SER A 91 4.61 2.44 1.81
CA SER A 91 5.63 2.26 0.77
C SER A 91 6.60 1.12 1.11
N LEU A 92 7.04 1.01 2.37
CA LEU A 92 7.91 -0.08 2.82
C LEU A 92 7.19 -1.43 2.81
N GLU A 93 5.92 -1.46 3.20
CA GLU A 93 5.07 -2.65 3.14
C GLU A 93 4.93 -3.15 1.69
N ILE A 94 4.63 -2.26 0.75
CA ILE A 94 4.56 -2.56 -0.69
C ILE A 94 5.87 -3.18 -1.18
N ILE A 95 7.01 -2.54 -0.87
CA ILE A 95 8.33 -3.02 -1.27
C ILE A 95 8.60 -4.43 -0.71
N SER A 96 8.25 -4.67 0.55
CA SER A 96 8.41 -5.98 1.19
C SER A 96 7.54 -7.04 0.53
N LEU A 97 6.26 -6.73 0.27
CA LEU A 97 5.33 -7.64 -0.40
C LEU A 97 5.78 -7.96 -1.82
N SER A 98 6.24 -6.96 -2.57
CA SER A 98 6.77 -7.16 -3.93
C SER A 98 7.98 -8.09 -3.95
N MET A 99 8.89 -7.97 -2.96
CA MET A 99 10.02 -8.90 -2.84
C MET A 99 9.58 -10.32 -2.52
N GLY A 100 8.62 -10.48 -1.60
CA GLY A 100 8.05 -11.80 -1.26
C GLY A 100 7.35 -12.45 -2.46
N LEU A 101 6.58 -11.68 -3.23
CA LEU A 101 5.93 -12.14 -4.45
C LEU A 101 6.96 -12.64 -5.49
N ILE A 102 8.04 -11.88 -5.71
CA ILE A 102 9.11 -12.30 -6.63
C ILE A 102 9.74 -13.63 -6.19
N GLU A 103 9.93 -13.84 -4.88
CA GLU A 103 10.45 -15.10 -4.37
C GLU A 103 9.46 -16.26 -4.54
N THR A 104 8.17 -16.00 -4.34
CA THR A 104 7.08 -16.97 -4.52
C THR A 104 7.01 -17.40 -5.98
N LEU A 105 6.84 -16.45 -6.91
CA LEU A 105 6.85 -16.71 -8.34
C LEU A 105 8.10 -17.48 -8.80
N ARG A 106 9.27 -17.14 -8.27
CA ARG A 106 10.51 -17.88 -8.61
C ARG A 106 10.41 -19.35 -8.19
N ASN A 107 9.87 -19.62 -7.00
CA ASN A 107 9.77 -20.99 -6.50
C ASN A 107 8.72 -21.78 -7.28
N GLU A 108 7.56 -21.18 -7.59
CA GLU A 108 6.53 -21.81 -8.43
C GLU A 108 7.08 -22.11 -9.83
N ILE A 109 7.76 -21.14 -10.46
CA ILE A 109 8.38 -21.36 -11.78
C ILE A 109 9.36 -22.55 -11.77
N ILE A 110 10.15 -22.69 -10.69
CA ILE A 110 11.06 -23.81 -10.56
C ILE A 110 10.28 -25.11 -10.37
N GLY A 111 9.24 -25.11 -9.53
CA GLY A 111 8.34 -26.23 -9.27
C GLY A 111 7.71 -26.77 -10.55
N GLU A 112 6.97 -25.94 -11.27
CA GLU A 112 6.28 -26.30 -12.51
C GLU A 112 7.23 -26.90 -13.55
N VAL A 113 8.41 -26.30 -13.73
CA VAL A 113 9.41 -26.84 -14.67
C VAL A 113 9.93 -28.21 -14.23
N PHE A 114 10.10 -28.45 -12.93
CA PHE A 114 10.51 -29.77 -12.44
C PHE A 114 9.38 -30.80 -12.61
N GLU A 115 8.15 -30.46 -12.24
CA GLU A 115 7.00 -31.36 -12.32
C GLU A 115 6.72 -31.83 -13.74
N GLU A 116 6.75 -30.92 -14.72
CA GLU A 116 6.45 -31.22 -16.11
C GLU A 116 7.61 -31.86 -16.89
N THR A 117 8.81 -31.97 -16.29
CA THR A 117 9.99 -32.58 -16.95
C THR A 117 10.44 -33.91 -16.35
N GLU A 118 9.76 -34.43 -15.32
CA GLU A 118 9.93 -35.80 -14.78
C GLU A 118 9.15 -36.87 -15.58
#